data_AF-A0A1I6GTN2-F1
#
_entry.id   AF-A0A1I6GTN2-F1
#
_cell.length_a   1.000
_cell.length_b   1.000
_cell.length_c   1.000
_cell.angle_alpha   90.00
_cell.angle_beta   90.00
_cell.angle_gamma   90.00
#
_symmetry.space_group_name_H-M   'P 1'
#
loop_
_entity.id
_entity.type
_entity.pdbx_description
1 polymer ?
#
loop_
_entity_poly.entity_id
_entity_poly.type
_entity_poly.pdbx_seq_one_letter_code
_entity_poly.pdbx_strand_id
1 'polypeptide(L)'
;MPTVSGALRALFVCVLLVQACSAVGAAGVVDAAGAVGAANAPAATPPANEASTTSSARIVGVYPNPVAREDVGEFVVVRVDGAANLTLSDGEDTFSLPTASGRVVLSSDPAATRNATTLPVFRADLSLSNAGERLVLARNGTVVHDVRYEDAPEGERLNVSTGRWTPLGLRLREAVATGPADATAFVLPDAPGVPVETLRSADDRLLLAGYTFSSDRVADALVAAHRRGVRVRVLVEGSPVGGASTRQAEMLDRLVDEGIPVAVVAGPRARFSYHHAKYAVADDSAVVLTENWKPSGTGGRDSRGWGVRVDSARTADELASMFAADASGRGVVRWESYRTGREFVADAPPDATYPERFAPESVRATEVRVLTTPGNAGEEVIRRVDGAEERIAVVTPRIDPDGRFFAALVRAAERGVEVHLLLSNAWYDEESNRAVVARARELNESGLPIRSRIARPSGDFGKVHAKGAVVDGEYAVVGSLNWNDHAATENREVVLELAGEEPAAYYLRVFDADWRAAGGEGREETPWLLVAGALASATLAGVVLKKVVRFEG
;
A
#
# COMPACT_ATOMS: atom_id res chain seq x y z
N MET A 1 64.62 34.52 5.90
CA MET A 1 65.18 33.17 6.11
C MET A 1 64.97 32.78 7.57
N PRO A 2 64.75 31.50 7.92
CA PRO A 2 63.61 30.60 7.62
C PRO A 2 62.81 30.29 8.93
N THR A 3 61.66 29.59 9.06
CA THR A 3 60.59 28.97 8.22
C THR A 3 59.34 28.83 9.15
N VAL A 4 58.05 28.85 8.74
CA VAL A 4 57.24 27.81 8.04
C VAL A 4 57.28 26.44 8.75
N SER A 5 56.21 25.67 8.98
CA SER A 5 54.73 25.84 9.02
C SER A 5 54.15 24.51 9.58
N GLY A 6 52.86 24.44 9.95
CA GLY A 6 52.27 23.19 10.46
C GLY A 6 50.75 23.21 10.68
N ALA A 7 49.96 23.41 9.62
CA ALA A 7 48.51 23.23 9.67
C ALA A 7 48.07 22.18 8.64
N LEU A 8 47.44 21.10 9.10
CA LEU A 8 46.85 20.06 8.24
C LEU A 8 45.32 20.20 8.22
N ARG A 9 44.74 20.32 7.02
CA ARG A 9 43.35 19.94 6.73
C ARG A 9 43.37 19.12 5.45
N ALA A 10 42.81 17.91 5.52
CA ALA A 10 42.66 17.05 4.35
C ALA A 10 41.44 17.47 3.53
N LEU A 11 41.56 17.45 2.20
CA LEU A 11 40.43 17.50 1.28
C LEU A 11 40.63 16.38 0.26
N PHE A 12 39.65 15.49 0.13
CA PHE A 12 39.67 14.43 -0.89
C PHE A 12 39.22 15.00 -2.23
N VAL A 13 39.91 14.63 -3.31
CA VAL A 13 39.49 14.89 -4.69
C VAL A 13 39.48 13.57 -5.44
N CYS A 14 38.32 13.17 -5.93
CA CYS A 14 38.19 12.02 -6.83
C CYS A 14 38.43 12.46 -8.28
N VAL A 15 39.36 11.80 -8.96
CA VAL A 15 39.60 11.96 -10.40
C VAL A 15 39.17 10.69 -11.11
N LEU A 16 38.28 10.84 -12.10
CA LEU A 16 37.97 9.78 -13.07
C LEU A 16 39.13 9.59 -14.05
N LEU A 17 39.51 8.35 -14.31
CA LEU A 17 40.36 7.97 -15.44
C LEU A 17 39.73 6.78 -16.16
N VAL A 18 39.30 7.04 -17.40
CA VAL A 18 38.95 6.01 -18.37
C VAL A 18 40.17 5.75 -19.23
N GLN A 19 40.62 4.49 -19.30
CA GLN A 19 41.38 4.03 -20.46
C GLN A 19 41.19 2.53 -20.67
N ALA A 20 40.90 2.16 -21.92
CA ALA A 20 40.74 0.78 -22.35
C ALA A 20 42.09 0.19 -22.79
N CYS A 21 42.26 -1.13 -22.61
CA CYS A 21 43.15 -1.92 -23.47
C CYS A 21 42.74 -3.40 -23.43
N SER A 22 42.83 -4.05 -24.60
CA SER A 22 42.39 -5.42 -24.84
C SER A 22 43.53 -6.43 -24.60
N ALA A 23 43.22 -7.66 -24.15
CA ALA A 23 43.65 -8.93 -24.81
C ALA A 23 43.42 -10.19 -23.94
N VAL A 24 42.68 -11.15 -24.51
CA VAL A 24 42.94 -12.62 -24.55
C VAL A 24 43.27 -13.38 -23.24
N GLY A 25 42.38 -14.31 -22.87
CA GLY A 25 42.65 -15.42 -21.95
C GLY A 25 41.42 -16.30 -21.74
N ALA A 26 41.39 -17.49 -22.37
CA ALA A 26 40.19 -18.33 -22.44
C ALA A 26 40.07 -19.36 -21.29
N ALA A 27 38.84 -19.69 -20.88
CA ALA A 27 38.27 -21.06 -20.89
C ALA A 27 37.00 -21.16 -20.03
N GLY A 28 36.02 -21.98 -20.44
CA GLY A 28 34.88 -22.37 -19.58
C GLY A 28 33.48 -22.22 -20.19
N VAL A 29 33.25 -22.80 -21.37
CA VAL A 29 31.89 -22.92 -21.92
C VAL A 29 31.18 -24.12 -21.30
N VAL A 30 29.96 -23.91 -20.79
CA VAL A 30 28.90 -24.92 -20.78
C VAL A 30 27.62 -24.25 -21.27
N ASP A 31 27.12 -24.78 -22.38
CA ASP A 31 25.99 -24.27 -23.13
C ASP A 31 24.69 -24.91 -22.61
N ALA A 32 23.60 -24.14 -22.56
CA ALA A 32 22.26 -24.65 -22.26
C ALA A 32 21.17 -23.69 -22.75
N ALA A 33 21.18 -23.36 -24.04
CA ALA A 33 19.97 -22.85 -24.69
C ALA A 33 18.89 -23.95 -24.68
N GLY A 34 17.75 -23.67 -24.03
CA GLY A 34 16.63 -24.61 -23.90
C GLY A 34 15.30 -23.87 -23.84
N ALA A 35 14.69 -23.66 -25.01
CA ALA A 35 13.34 -23.11 -25.08
C ALA A 35 12.33 -24.12 -24.50
N VAL A 36 11.48 -23.66 -23.58
CA VAL A 36 10.30 -24.41 -23.12
C VAL A 36 9.09 -23.54 -23.41
N GLY A 37 8.24 -24.01 -24.32
CA GLY A 37 7.05 -23.28 -24.75
C GLY A 37 5.94 -23.29 -23.70
N ALA A 38 5.00 -22.36 -23.84
CA ALA A 38 3.79 -22.31 -23.03
C ALA A 38 3.01 -23.64 -23.13
N ALA A 39 2.99 -24.40 -22.04
CA ALA A 39 2.15 -25.58 -21.90
C ALA A 39 0.74 -25.14 -21.51
N ASN A 40 -0.22 -25.32 -22.42
CA ASN A 40 -1.64 -25.20 -22.10
C ASN A 40 -2.00 -26.18 -20.97
N ALA A 41 -2.32 -25.65 -19.78
CA ALA A 41 -2.97 -26.45 -18.75
C ALA A 41 -4.37 -26.85 -19.24
N PRO A 42 -4.73 -28.15 -19.26
CA PRO A 42 -6.07 -28.56 -19.66
C PRO A 42 -7.08 -28.09 -18.62
N ALA A 43 -8.07 -27.30 -19.06
CA ALA A 43 -9.20 -26.93 -18.21
C ALA A 43 -9.93 -28.19 -17.74
N ALA A 44 -10.09 -28.35 -16.42
CA ALA A 44 -10.85 -29.45 -15.84
C ALA A 44 -12.34 -29.26 -16.13
N THR A 45 -12.90 -30.06 -17.05
CA THR A 45 -14.33 -30.07 -17.36
C THR A 45 -15.14 -30.44 -16.12
N PRO A 46 -16.09 -29.61 -15.66
CA PRO A 46 -16.97 -29.98 -14.55
C PRO A 46 -17.99 -31.04 -15.01
N PRO A 47 -18.24 -32.12 -14.24
CA PRO A 47 -19.35 -33.02 -14.52
C PRO A 47 -20.69 -32.31 -14.29
N ALA A 48 -21.69 -32.71 -15.07
CA ALA A 48 -23.00 -32.05 -15.11
C ALA A 48 -23.85 -32.28 -13.85
N ASN A 49 -24.89 -31.43 -13.70
CA ASN A 49 -25.91 -31.48 -12.66
C ASN A 49 -26.44 -32.89 -12.34
N GLU A 50 -26.24 -33.33 -11.10
CA GLU A 50 -27.27 -34.07 -10.35
C GLU A 50 -27.51 -33.38 -9.00
N ALA A 51 -28.72 -32.87 -8.81
CA ALA A 51 -29.13 -32.24 -7.56
C ALA A 51 -29.43 -33.31 -6.50
N SER A 52 -28.42 -33.66 -5.70
CA SER A 52 -28.57 -34.60 -4.58
C SER A 52 -28.39 -33.89 -3.24
N THR A 53 -29.47 -33.81 -2.45
CA THR A 53 -29.51 -33.19 -1.12
C THR A 53 -28.79 -34.05 -0.09
N THR A 54 -27.46 -34.01 -0.09
CA THR A 54 -26.60 -34.76 0.85
C THR A 54 -25.74 -33.82 1.70
N SER A 55 -25.70 -34.06 3.00
CA SER A 55 -24.81 -33.35 3.93
C SER A 55 -23.37 -33.82 3.74
N SER A 56 -22.67 -33.21 2.78
CA SER A 56 -21.25 -33.48 2.53
C SER A 56 -20.37 -32.81 3.59
N ALA A 57 -20.13 -33.56 4.67
CA ALA A 57 -19.08 -33.24 5.63
C ALA A 57 -17.75 -33.06 4.88
N ARG A 58 -17.05 -31.96 5.14
CA ARG A 58 -15.87 -31.56 4.38
C ARG A 58 -14.90 -30.71 5.19
N ILE A 59 -13.63 -30.79 4.85
CA ILE A 59 -12.60 -29.89 5.37
C ILE A 59 -12.83 -28.51 4.74
N VAL A 60 -12.81 -27.45 5.54
CA VAL A 60 -13.07 -26.06 5.08
C VAL A 60 -11.94 -25.08 5.41
N GLY A 61 -10.95 -25.49 6.19
CA GLY A 61 -9.73 -24.71 6.40
C GLY A 61 -8.66 -25.48 7.15
N VAL A 62 -7.40 -25.10 6.95
CA VAL A 62 -6.22 -25.70 7.59
C VAL A 62 -5.29 -24.58 8.05
N TYR A 63 -4.71 -24.73 9.24
CA TYR A 63 -3.78 -23.79 9.85
C TYR A 63 -2.61 -24.59 10.44
N PRO A 64 -1.59 -24.94 9.63
CA PRO A 64 -0.53 -25.86 10.04
C PRO A 64 0.72 -25.16 10.58
N ASN A 65 0.96 -23.89 10.20
CA ASN A 65 2.15 -23.12 10.54
C ASN A 65 1.82 -21.91 11.45
N PRO A 66 1.54 -22.09 12.76
CA PRO A 66 1.35 -20.98 13.67
C PRO A 66 2.64 -20.21 13.98
N VAL A 67 2.51 -18.89 14.17
CA VAL A 67 3.54 -17.99 14.76
C VAL A 67 3.94 -18.37 16.22
N ALA A 68 3.42 -19.47 16.76
CA ALA A 68 3.81 -20.00 18.06
C ALA A 68 5.05 -20.88 17.90
N ARG A 69 5.89 -21.00 18.93
CA ARG A 69 6.97 -22.00 18.89
C ARG A 69 6.37 -23.39 18.83
N GLU A 70 7.05 -24.30 18.13
CA GLU A 70 6.67 -25.71 18.02
C GLU A 70 5.23 -25.88 17.49
N ASP A 71 4.80 -24.97 16.61
CA ASP A 71 3.50 -24.97 15.93
C ASP A 71 2.28 -25.12 16.86
N VAL A 72 2.42 -24.67 18.11
CA VAL A 72 1.38 -24.76 19.15
C VAL A 72 0.13 -24.00 18.74
N GLY A 73 -0.99 -24.73 18.63
CA GLY A 73 -2.28 -24.20 18.21
C GLY A 73 -2.51 -24.26 16.70
N GLU A 74 -1.81 -25.14 15.99
CA GLU A 74 -2.21 -25.67 14.69
C GLU A 74 -3.64 -26.22 14.73
N PHE A 75 -4.37 -26.18 13.60
CA PHE A 75 -5.70 -26.78 13.55
C PHE A 75 -6.26 -27.07 12.15
N VAL A 76 -7.20 -28.02 12.11
CA VAL A 76 -8.07 -28.29 10.94
C VAL A 76 -9.51 -27.89 11.26
N VAL A 77 -10.15 -27.16 10.34
CA VAL A 77 -11.57 -26.79 10.43
C VAL A 77 -12.40 -27.73 9.56
N VAL A 78 -13.31 -28.48 10.17
CA VAL A 78 -14.18 -29.43 9.48
C VAL A 78 -15.64 -29.01 9.62
N ARG A 79 -16.38 -28.97 8.51
CA ARG A 79 -17.84 -28.89 8.49
C ARG A 79 -18.38 -30.30 8.65
N VAL A 80 -19.12 -30.55 9.73
CA VAL A 80 -19.63 -31.87 10.10
C VAL A 80 -21.15 -31.98 9.90
N ASP A 81 -21.91 -30.88 10.01
CA ASP A 81 -23.35 -30.78 9.70
C ASP A 81 -24.21 -31.98 10.17
N GLY A 82 -23.98 -32.45 11.39
CA GLY A 82 -24.71 -33.56 12.00
C GLY A 82 -24.33 -34.97 11.52
N ALA A 83 -23.35 -35.11 10.64
CA ALA A 83 -22.86 -36.42 10.21
C ALA A 83 -22.10 -37.14 11.32
N ALA A 84 -22.59 -38.33 11.70
CA ALA A 84 -21.91 -39.25 12.61
C ALA A 84 -20.88 -40.13 11.87
N ASN A 85 -19.99 -40.76 12.66
CA ASN A 85 -18.93 -41.69 12.23
C ASN A 85 -17.96 -41.09 11.21
N LEU A 86 -17.57 -39.84 11.44
CA LEU A 86 -16.53 -39.15 10.68
C LEU A 86 -15.15 -39.40 11.31
N THR A 87 -14.14 -39.59 10.47
CA THR A 87 -12.73 -39.64 10.85
C THR A 87 -11.89 -38.70 9.97
N LEU A 88 -10.91 -38.04 10.54
CA LEU A 88 -9.87 -37.29 9.83
C LEU A 88 -8.55 -38.03 10.00
N SER A 89 -7.76 -38.12 8.93
CA SER A 89 -6.36 -38.57 8.95
C SER A 89 -5.50 -37.48 8.32
N ASP A 90 -4.30 -37.27 8.87
CA ASP A 90 -3.21 -36.43 8.34
C ASP A 90 -2.29 -37.21 7.40
N GLY A 91 -2.07 -38.49 7.72
CA GLY A 91 -1.29 -39.46 6.94
C GLY A 91 -0.66 -40.50 7.86
N GLU A 92 -0.33 -40.06 9.06
CA GLU A 92 0.32 -40.78 10.15
C GLU A 92 -0.72 -41.41 11.08
N ASP A 93 -1.73 -40.63 11.48
CA ASP A 93 -2.74 -40.98 12.48
C ASP A 93 -4.18 -40.87 11.95
N THR A 94 -5.17 -41.25 12.77
CA THR A 94 -6.59 -41.13 12.43
C THR A 94 -7.46 -40.83 13.64
N PHE A 95 -8.15 -39.71 13.59
CA PHE A 95 -8.92 -39.12 14.69
C PHE A 95 -10.42 -39.22 14.44
N SER A 96 -11.19 -39.62 15.45
CA SER A 96 -12.66 -39.62 15.40
C SER A 96 -13.22 -38.22 15.64
N LEU A 97 -14.16 -37.79 14.80
CA LEU A 97 -14.80 -36.48 14.94
C LEU A 97 -16.06 -36.56 15.82
N PRO A 98 -16.35 -35.50 16.60
CA PRO A 98 -17.59 -35.38 17.33
C PRO A 98 -18.78 -35.21 16.39
N THR A 99 -19.93 -35.77 16.77
CA THR A 99 -21.20 -35.42 16.13
C THR A 99 -21.63 -34.03 16.63
N ALA A 100 -21.63 -33.03 15.75
CA ALA A 100 -22.03 -31.67 16.06
C ALA A 100 -22.77 -31.03 14.87
N SER A 101 -23.52 -29.96 15.12
CA SER A 101 -24.10 -29.13 14.06
C SER A 101 -23.08 -28.09 13.57
N GLY A 102 -22.97 -27.90 12.25
CA GLY A 102 -22.10 -26.87 11.67
C GLY A 102 -20.63 -27.27 11.58
N ARG A 103 -19.74 -26.40 12.06
CA ARG A 103 -18.28 -26.53 11.94
C ARG A 103 -17.63 -26.76 13.29
N VAL A 104 -16.62 -27.63 13.32
CA VAL A 104 -15.75 -27.90 14.47
C VAL A 104 -14.29 -27.66 14.09
N VAL A 105 -13.44 -27.52 15.09
CA VAL A 105 -12.00 -27.36 14.95
C VAL A 105 -11.30 -28.50 15.70
N LEU A 106 -10.34 -29.13 15.04
CA LEU A 106 -9.50 -30.20 15.57
C LEU A 106 -8.09 -29.65 15.77
N SER A 107 -7.47 -29.89 16.92
CA SER A 107 -6.17 -29.32 17.28
C SER A 107 -5.47 -30.16 18.36
N SER A 108 -4.15 -30.23 18.28
CA SER A 108 -3.25 -30.85 19.27
C SER A 108 -3.27 -30.09 20.60
N ASP A 109 -3.38 -28.75 20.56
CA ASP A 109 -3.62 -27.88 21.73
C ASP A 109 -4.96 -27.10 21.62
N PRO A 110 -6.06 -27.66 22.17
CA PRO A 110 -7.33 -26.95 22.26
C PRO A 110 -7.33 -25.71 23.16
N ALA A 111 -6.36 -25.53 24.08
CA ALA A 111 -6.26 -24.33 24.92
C ALA A 111 -5.67 -23.16 24.14
N ALA A 112 -4.56 -23.37 23.42
CA ALA A 112 -4.00 -22.38 22.50
C ALA A 112 -5.00 -22.01 21.38
N THR A 113 -5.62 -23.01 20.76
CA THR A 113 -6.51 -22.82 19.60
C THR A 113 -7.80 -22.07 19.91
N ARG A 114 -8.31 -22.08 21.15
CA ARG A 114 -9.47 -21.25 21.54
C ARG A 114 -9.23 -19.74 21.39
N ASN A 115 -7.97 -19.29 21.44
CA ASN A 115 -7.64 -17.89 21.15
C ASN A 115 -7.66 -17.57 19.65
N ALA A 116 -7.76 -18.59 18.78
CA ALA A 116 -7.76 -18.46 17.33
C ALA A 116 -9.13 -18.52 16.66
N THR A 117 -10.15 -19.05 17.35
CA THR A 117 -11.45 -19.35 16.75
C THR A 117 -12.58 -19.29 17.77
N THR A 118 -13.76 -18.87 17.32
CA THR A 118 -15.01 -18.95 18.10
C THR A 118 -15.77 -20.26 17.87
N LEU A 119 -15.23 -21.17 17.05
CA LEU A 119 -15.82 -22.48 16.79
C LEU A 119 -15.50 -23.46 17.93
N PRO A 120 -16.34 -24.48 18.17
CA PRO A 120 -16.03 -25.56 19.10
C PRO A 120 -14.70 -26.27 18.74
N VAL A 121 -13.77 -26.31 19.71
CA VAL A 121 -12.45 -26.92 19.55
C VAL A 121 -12.38 -28.24 20.31
N PHE A 122 -11.97 -29.30 19.61
CA PHE A 122 -11.80 -30.65 20.13
C PHE A 122 -10.34 -31.08 19.99
N ARG A 123 -9.89 -31.93 20.92
CA ARG A 123 -8.55 -32.52 20.86
C ARG A 123 -8.49 -33.56 19.74
N ALA A 124 -7.50 -33.41 18.89
CA ALA A 124 -6.97 -34.44 18.00
C ALA A 124 -5.47 -34.20 18.00
N ASP A 125 -4.67 -35.21 18.32
CA ASP A 125 -3.21 -35.09 18.41
C ASP A 125 -2.57 -35.08 17.02
N LEU A 126 -3.00 -34.11 16.19
CA LEU A 126 -2.49 -33.78 14.87
C LEU A 126 -1.02 -33.36 14.95
N SER A 127 -0.30 -33.48 13.83
CA SER A 127 1.05 -32.98 13.65
C SER A 127 1.23 -32.50 12.20
N LEU A 128 0.71 -31.32 11.88
CA LEU A 128 0.57 -30.84 10.50
C LEU A 128 1.92 -30.35 9.93
N SER A 129 2.34 -30.93 8.81
CA SER A 129 3.58 -30.57 8.11
C SER A 129 3.50 -29.17 7.48
N ASN A 130 4.45 -28.30 7.83
CA ASN A 130 4.61 -26.96 7.23
C ASN A 130 5.03 -27.02 5.74
N ALA A 131 5.72 -28.07 5.32
CA ALA A 131 6.12 -28.25 3.92
C ALA A 131 4.97 -28.75 3.02
N GLY A 132 3.88 -29.25 3.62
CA GLY A 132 2.73 -29.79 2.91
C GLY A 132 2.28 -31.15 3.43
N GLU A 133 1.00 -31.45 3.25
CA GLU A 133 0.34 -32.62 3.82
C GLU A 133 -0.93 -33.03 3.03
N ARG A 134 -1.43 -34.25 3.27
CA ARG A 134 -2.70 -34.74 2.71
C ARG A 134 -3.70 -35.16 3.78
N LEU A 135 -4.58 -34.23 4.15
CA LEU A 135 -5.70 -34.50 5.03
C LEU A 135 -6.81 -35.30 4.33
N VAL A 136 -7.24 -36.41 4.93
CA VAL A 136 -8.32 -37.29 4.42
C VAL A 136 -9.47 -37.36 5.42
N LEU A 137 -10.64 -36.85 5.03
CA LEU A 137 -11.89 -36.99 5.79
C LEU A 137 -12.69 -38.18 5.23
N ALA A 138 -13.03 -39.12 6.11
CA ALA A 138 -13.82 -40.31 5.79
C ALA A 138 -15.08 -40.42 6.67
N ARG A 139 -16.08 -41.13 6.17
CA ARG A 139 -17.31 -41.49 6.88
C ARG A 139 -17.55 -42.98 6.78
N ASN A 140 -17.67 -43.69 7.90
CA ASN A 140 -17.75 -45.16 7.94
C ASN A 140 -16.63 -45.85 7.11
N GLY A 141 -15.40 -45.29 7.11
CA GLY A 141 -14.27 -45.79 6.32
C GLY A 141 -14.24 -45.38 4.85
N THR A 142 -15.31 -44.79 4.30
CA THR A 142 -15.34 -44.27 2.92
C THR A 142 -14.89 -42.81 2.89
N VAL A 143 -13.90 -42.47 2.05
CA VAL A 143 -13.45 -41.07 1.88
C VAL A 143 -14.60 -40.20 1.36
N VAL A 144 -14.84 -39.07 2.03
CA VAL A 144 -15.86 -38.08 1.64
C VAL A 144 -15.27 -36.74 1.21
N HIS A 145 -14.03 -36.45 1.60
CA HIS A 145 -13.29 -35.26 1.18
C HIS A 145 -11.79 -35.48 1.42
N ASP A 146 -10.91 -35.01 0.53
CA ASP A 146 -9.49 -34.87 0.83
C ASP A 146 -8.99 -33.47 0.48
N VAL A 147 -7.90 -33.06 1.14
CA VAL A 147 -7.25 -31.77 0.95
C VAL A 147 -5.75 -32.01 0.90
N ARG A 148 -5.09 -31.34 -0.03
CA ARG A 148 -3.63 -31.22 -0.06
C ARG A 148 -3.26 -29.75 0.02
N TYR A 149 -2.12 -29.48 0.65
CA TYR A 149 -1.46 -28.19 0.60
C TYR A 149 0.05 -28.42 0.59
N GLU A 150 0.78 -27.40 0.16
CA GLU A 150 2.25 -27.35 0.06
C GLU A 150 2.68 -25.97 0.59
N ASP A 151 3.90 -25.86 1.11
CA ASP A 151 4.56 -24.62 1.56
C ASP A 151 3.64 -23.66 2.36
N ALA A 152 3.20 -24.10 3.55
CA ALA A 152 2.27 -23.34 4.37
C ALA A 152 2.92 -22.06 4.96
N PRO A 153 2.39 -20.85 4.70
CA PRO A 153 2.95 -19.62 5.24
C PRO A 153 2.71 -19.46 6.75
N GLU A 154 3.70 -18.95 7.48
CA GLU A 154 3.61 -18.69 8.93
C GLU A 154 2.45 -17.72 9.24
N GLY A 155 1.59 -18.10 10.19
CA GLY A 155 0.46 -17.28 10.63
C GLY A 155 -0.73 -17.23 9.67
N GLU A 156 -0.70 -18.00 8.57
CA GLU A 156 -1.80 -18.04 7.59
C GLU A 156 -2.63 -19.32 7.65
N ARG A 157 -3.94 -19.16 7.40
CA ARG A 157 -4.90 -20.26 7.29
C ARG A 157 -5.38 -20.40 5.85
N LEU A 158 -5.25 -21.61 5.30
CA LEU A 158 -5.80 -21.99 4.02
C LEU A 158 -7.33 -21.99 4.06
N ASN A 159 -7.96 -21.30 3.12
CA ASN A 159 -9.37 -21.50 2.77
C ASN A 159 -9.46 -22.57 1.68
N VAL A 160 -9.85 -23.79 2.07
CA VAL A 160 -9.90 -24.96 1.18
C VAL A 160 -10.82 -24.75 -0.02
N SER A 161 -11.92 -23.98 0.11
CA SER A 161 -12.84 -23.76 -1.02
C SER A 161 -12.33 -22.76 -2.05
N THR A 162 -11.25 -22.01 -1.77
CA THR A 162 -10.68 -21.02 -2.69
C THR A 162 -9.20 -21.22 -2.96
N GLY A 163 -8.56 -22.26 -2.37
CA GLY A 163 -7.12 -22.48 -2.44
C GLY A 163 -6.25 -21.35 -1.86
N ARG A 164 -6.85 -20.38 -1.14
CA ARG A 164 -6.18 -19.13 -0.76
C ARG A 164 -5.74 -19.16 0.70
N TRP A 165 -4.46 -18.92 0.95
CA TRP A 165 -3.92 -18.59 2.25
C TRP A 165 -4.35 -17.18 2.68
N THR A 166 -4.69 -17.02 3.96
CA THR A 166 -5.05 -15.71 4.55
C THR A 166 -4.53 -15.59 5.99
N PRO A 167 -3.98 -14.44 6.41
CA PRO A 167 -3.55 -14.21 7.79
C PRO A 167 -4.64 -14.49 8.83
N LEU A 168 -4.26 -15.16 9.91
CA LEU A 168 -5.21 -15.70 10.89
C LEU A 168 -6.00 -14.59 11.62
N GLY A 169 -7.29 -14.49 11.30
CA GLY A 169 -8.19 -13.48 11.85
C GLY A 169 -8.40 -12.27 10.93
N LEU A 170 -7.85 -12.30 9.71
CA LEU A 170 -8.30 -11.45 8.62
C LEU A 170 -9.78 -11.77 8.31
N ARG A 171 -10.58 -10.71 8.17
CA ARG A 171 -11.91 -10.75 7.58
C ARG A 171 -11.90 -9.76 6.42
N LEU A 172 -12.20 -10.24 5.22
CA LEU A 172 -12.39 -9.39 4.06
C LEU A 172 -13.67 -8.56 4.29
N ARG A 173 -13.68 -7.30 3.83
CA ARG A 173 -14.86 -6.43 3.86
C ARG A 173 -15.49 -6.41 2.48
N GLU A 174 -16.81 -6.29 2.43
CA GLU A 174 -17.54 -5.95 1.21
C GLU A 174 -17.25 -4.50 0.80
N ALA A 175 -17.55 -4.14 -0.46
CA ALA A 175 -17.60 -2.75 -0.88
C ALA A 175 -18.87 -2.10 -0.32
N VAL A 176 -18.77 -0.91 0.28
CA VAL A 176 -19.91 -0.27 0.98
C VAL A 176 -20.28 1.04 0.30
N ALA A 177 -21.43 1.06 -0.37
CA ALA A 177 -22.10 2.29 -0.83
C ALA A 177 -22.70 3.02 0.39
N THR A 178 -22.18 4.20 0.73
CA THR A 178 -22.60 4.99 1.91
C THR A 178 -23.62 6.08 1.57
N GLY A 179 -23.96 6.28 0.31
CA GLY A 179 -24.98 7.22 -0.17
C GLY A 179 -24.41 8.56 -0.64
N PRO A 180 -25.29 9.47 -1.08
CA PRO A 180 -24.90 10.80 -1.54
C PRO A 180 -24.42 11.67 -0.37
N ALA A 181 -23.20 12.22 -0.44
CA ALA A 181 -22.64 13.10 0.60
C ALA A 181 -22.13 14.46 0.06
N ASP A 182 -22.13 15.47 0.93
CA ASP A 182 -21.32 16.67 0.74
C ASP A 182 -19.85 16.34 1.04
N ALA A 183 -18.93 16.95 0.29
CA ALA A 183 -17.49 16.72 0.46
C ALA A 183 -16.68 17.99 0.19
N THR A 184 -15.44 18.01 0.66
CA THR A 184 -14.41 18.96 0.26
C THR A 184 -13.34 18.20 -0.51
N ALA A 185 -13.26 18.43 -1.82
CA ALA A 185 -12.20 17.90 -2.67
C ALA A 185 -10.99 18.83 -2.61
N PHE A 186 -9.79 18.26 -2.45
CA PHE A 186 -8.57 19.05 -2.32
C PHE A 186 -7.31 18.31 -2.81
N VAL A 187 -6.27 19.07 -3.10
CA VAL A 187 -4.93 18.55 -3.39
C VAL A 187 -3.86 19.18 -2.51
N LEU A 188 -2.77 18.45 -2.39
CA LEU A 188 -1.55 18.83 -1.70
C LEU A 188 -0.48 19.09 -2.78
N PRO A 189 0.48 20.00 -2.57
CA PRO A 189 0.72 20.78 -1.36
C PRO A 189 -0.26 21.93 -1.10
N ASP A 190 -1.14 22.26 -2.04
CA ASP A 190 -1.96 23.49 -2.10
C ASP A 190 -2.95 23.70 -0.95
N ALA A 191 -3.55 22.64 -0.41
CA ALA A 191 -4.57 22.72 0.64
C ALA A 191 -4.21 21.91 1.91
N PRO A 192 -3.08 22.19 2.58
CA PRO A 192 -2.61 21.41 3.73
C PRO A 192 -3.41 21.73 5.01
N GLY A 193 -4.30 22.72 4.96
CA GLY A 193 -5.25 23.06 6.03
C GLY A 193 -6.32 21.99 6.23
N VAL A 194 -6.96 21.52 5.15
CA VAL A 194 -8.17 20.68 5.20
C VAL A 194 -8.02 19.44 6.10
N PRO A 195 -6.93 18.64 6.02
CA PRO A 195 -6.77 17.49 6.91
C PRO A 195 -6.65 17.92 8.38
N VAL A 196 -5.89 18.98 8.67
CA VAL A 196 -5.64 19.47 10.03
C VAL A 196 -6.90 20.12 10.63
N GLU A 197 -7.68 20.81 9.82
CA GLU A 197 -8.96 21.41 10.22
C GLU A 197 -10.02 20.34 10.51
N THR A 198 -10.07 19.26 9.73
CA THR A 198 -10.92 18.08 10.02
C THR A 198 -10.61 17.49 11.40
N LEU A 199 -9.34 17.39 11.79
CA LEU A 199 -8.96 16.92 13.13
C LEU A 199 -9.33 17.92 14.23
N ARG A 200 -9.28 19.21 13.93
CA ARG A 200 -9.59 20.28 14.89
C ARG A 200 -11.09 20.42 15.15
N SER A 201 -11.94 20.11 14.19
CA SER A 201 -13.41 20.21 14.31
C SER A 201 -14.06 19.07 15.08
N ALA A 202 -13.31 18.06 15.55
CA ALA A 202 -13.87 16.96 16.33
C ALA A 202 -14.30 17.40 17.74
N ASP A 203 -15.46 16.94 18.18
CA ASP A 203 -16.09 17.24 19.47
C ASP A 203 -16.33 15.97 20.33
N ASP A 204 -16.55 14.78 19.76
CA ASP A 204 -16.73 13.51 20.50
C ASP A 204 -15.65 12.46 20.23
N ARG A 205 -15.41 12.09 18.97
CA ARG A 205 -14.48 11.02 18.57
C ARG A 205 -13.48 11.48 17.52
N LEU A 206 -12.22 11.05 17.68
CA LEU A 206 -11.16 11.29 16.70
C LEU A 206 -10.30 10.05 16.50
N LEU A 207 -10.48 9.36 15.38
CA LEU A 207 -9.73 8.14 15.03
C LEU A 207 -8.79 8.47 13.88
N LEU A 208 -7.47 8.26 14.04
CA LEU A 208 -6.50 8.50 12.97
C LEU A 208 -5.72 7.23 12.64
N ALA A 209 -5.73 6.83 11.38
CA ALA A 209 -4.97 5.70 10.86
C ALA A 209 -3.92 6.17 9.85
N GLY A 210 -2.68 5.69 9.96
CA GLY A 210 -1.56 6.22 9.17
C GLY A 210 -0.40 5.26 8.93
N TYR A 211 0.06 5.18 7.69
CA TYR A 211 1.27 4.44 7.33
C TYR A 211 2.56 5.03 7.93
N THR A 212 2.72 6.36 7.88
CA THR A 212 3.75 7.06 8.67
C THR A 212 3.15 8.31 9.31
N PHE A 213 3.66 8.67 10.48
CA PHE A 213 3.16 9.76 11.32
C PHE A 213 4.32 10.59 11.84
N SER A 214 4.53 11.78 11.30
CA SER A 214 5.63 12.67 11.72
C SER A 214 5.29 14.15 11.46
N SER A 215 4.04 14.55 11.64
CA SER A 215 3.59 15.93 11.42
C SER A 215 3.24 16.62 12.74
N ASP A 216 4.02 17.64 13.12
CA ASP A 216 3.80 18.39 14.36
C ASP A 216 2.40 19.01 14.39
N ARG A 217 1.94 19.59 13.26
CA ARG A 217 0.59 20.18 13.12
C ARG A 217 -0.54 19.18 13.38
N VAL A 218 -0.30 17.91 13.04
CA VAL A 218 -1.27 16.81 13.24
C VAL A 218 -1.21 16.37 14.71
N ALA A 219 -0.01 16.16 15.27
CA ALA A 219 0.15 15.86 16.69
C ALA A 219 -0.46 16.95 17.58
N ASP A 220 -0.23 18.23 17.27
CA ASP A 220 -0.84 19.38 17.94
C ASP A 220 -2.38 19.35 17.89
N ALA A 221 -2.95 19.00 16.73
CA ALA A 221 -4.40 18.90 16.57
C ALA A 221 -5.00 17.75 17.40
N LEU A 222 -4.34 16.58 17.41
CA LEU A 222 -4.74 15.42 18.23
C LEU A 222 -4.66 15.74 19.74
N VAL A 223 -3.55 16.35 20.20
CA VAL A 223 -3.37 16.77 21.60
C VAL A 223 -4.38 17.85 21.99
N ALA A 224 -4.63 18.83 21.12
CA ALA A 224 -5.65 19.86 21.35
C ALA A 224 -7.07 19.27 21.42
N ALA A 225 -7.40 18.28 20.59
CA ALA A 225 -8.68 17.57 20.67
C ALA A 225 -8.79 16.76 21.98
N HIS A 226 -7.76 15.99 22.34
CA HIS A 226 -7.76 15.21 23.58
C HIS A 226 -7.94 16.09 24.82
N ARG A 227 -7.24 17.24 24.88
CA ARG A 227 -7.37 18.22 25.97
C ARG A 227 -8.76 18.91 26.04
N ARG A 228 -9.57 18.89 24.97
CA ARG A 228 -10.98 19.29 25.01
C ARG A 228 -11.92 18.18 25.53
N GLY A 229 -11.43 16.95 25.70
CA GLY A 229 -12.22 15.79 26.11
C GLY A 229 -12.59 14.84 24.96
N VAL A 230 -12.15 15.10 23.73
CA VAL A 230 -12.41 14.25 22.56
C VAL A 230 -11.76 12.88 22.74
N ARG A 231 -12.47 11.82 22.34
CA ARG A 231 -11.99 10.43 22.39
C ARG A 231 -11.03 10.15 21.23
N VAL A 232 -9.77 10.53 21.42
CA VAL A 232 -8.69 10.35 20.43
C VAL A 232 -8.12 8.93 20.47
N ARG A 233 -7.90 8.31 19.30
CA ARG A 233 -7.14 7.06 19.13
C ARG A 233 -6.31 7.08 17.85
N VAL A 234 -5.10 6.54 17.90
CA VAL A 234 -4.18 6.50 16.76
C VAL A 234 -3.77 5.06 16.44
N LEU A 235 -3.75 4.70 15.16
CA LEU A 235 -3.27 3.41 14.65
C LEU A 235 -2.22 3.65 13.56
N VAL A 236 -1.01 3.10 13.72
CA VAL A 236 0.09 3.25 12.77
C VAL A 236 0.68 1.92 12.30
N GLU A 237 1.33 1.93 11.14
CA GLU A 237 2.21 0.84 10.72
C GLU A 237 3.53 0.88 11.50
N GLY A 238 3.99 -0.28 11.98
CA GLY A 238 5.21 -0.41 12.77
C GLY A 238 6.50 -0.45 11.94
N SER A 239 6.46 -1.07 10.77
CA SER A 239 7.63 -1.35 9.93
C SER A 239 7.50 -0.75 8.53
N PRO A 240 7.24 0.56 8.36
CA PRO A 240 7.14 1.16 7.04
C PRO A 240 8.46 1.00 6.26
N VAL A 241 8.36 0.84 4.94
CA VAL A 241 9.52 0.80 4.02
C VAL A 241 10.43 2.02 4.24
N GLY A 242 11.71 1.76 4.46
CA GLY A 242 12.70 2.77 4.87
C GLY A 242 12.89 2.90 6.40
N GLY A 243 12.06 2.21 7.19
CA GLY A 243 12.07 2.25 8.65
C GLY A 243 11.19 3.37 9.23
N ALA A 244 10.74 3.18 10.47
CA ALA A 244 10.12 4.27 11.24
C ALA A 244 11.20 5.30 11.60
N SER A 245 10.93 6.59 11.38
CA SER A 245 11.92 7.64 11.63
C SER A 245 11.95 8.10 13.10
N THR A 246 13.08 8.66 13.54
CA THR A 246 13.23 9.21 14.90
C THR A 246 12.15 10.25 15.21
N ARG A 247 11.84 11.11 14.22
CA ARG A 247 10.77 12.12 14.34
C ARG A 247 9.37 11.51 14.36
N GLN A 248 9.15 10.32 13.79
CA GLN A 248 7.92 9.56 14.04
C GLN A 248 7.88 9.06 15.48
N ALA A 249 8.97 8.50 15.99
CA ALA A 249 9.03 8.01 17.37
C ALA A 249 8.77 9.13 18.40
N GLU A 250 9.43 10.28 18.25
CA GLU A 250 9.23 11.48 19.08
C GLU A 250 7.77 11.97 19.07
N MET A 251 7.11 11.96 17.90
CA MET A 251 5.71 12.38 17.79
C MET A 251 4.75 11.37 18.42
N LEU A 252 5.03 10.07 18.35
CA LEU A 252 4.19 9.03 18.96
C LEU A 252 4.41 8.94 20.48
N ASP A 253 5.65 9.12 20.96
CA ASP A 253 5.96 9.28 22.38
C ASP A 253 5.16 10.46 22.97
N ARG A 254 5.21 11.63 22.32
CA ARG A 254 4.45 12.82 22.73
C ARG A 254 2.94 12.58 22.84
N LEU A 255 2.35 11.77 21.96
CA LEU A 255 0.92 11.44 22.04
C LEU A 255 0.61 10.56 23.27
N VAL A 256 1.45 9.57 23.54
CA VAL A 256 1.31 8.70 24.72
C VAL A 256 1.52 9.48 26.02
N ASP A 257 2.51 10.38 26.07
CA ASP A 257 2.78 11.22 27.25
C ASP A 257 1.59 12.14 27.60
N GLU A 258 0.81 12.56 26.60
CA GLU A 258 -0.45 13.31 26.77
C GLU A 258 -1.66 12.41 27.08
N GLY A 259 -1.48 11.08 27.16
CA GLY A 259 -2.54 10.11 27.48
C GLY A 259 -3.33 9.56 26.29
N ILE A 260 -2.92 9.85 25.04
CA ILE A 260 -3.62 9.40 23.83
C ILE A 260 -3.22 7.95 23.50
N PRO A 261 -4.16 6.99 23.39
CA PRO A 261 -3.86 5.63 23.00
C PRO A 261 -3.31 5.52 21.57
N VAL A 262 -2.03 5.12 21.45
CA VAL A 262 -1.37 4.79 20.19
C VAL A 262 -1.20 3.27 20.06
N ALA A 263 -1.74 2.71 18.98
CA ALA A 263 -1.60 1.32 18.61
C ALA A 263 -0.75 1.18 17.33
N VAL A 264 -0.02 0.06 17.23
CA VAL A 264 0.88 -0.24 16.11
C VAL A 264 0.50 -1.60 15.53
N VAL A 265 0.28 -1.66 14.21
CA VAL A 265 0.21 -2.92 13.47
C VAL A 265 1.64 -3.36 13.16
N ALA A 266 2.07 -4.52 13.66
CA ALA A 266 3.43 -5.00 13.48
C ALA A 266 3.63 -6.51 13.71
N GLY A 267 4.70 -7.03 13.10
CA GLY A 267 5.25 -8.36 13.38
C GLY A 267 4.45 -9.51 12.75
N PRO A 268 4.90 -10.76 12.94
CA PRO A 268 4.38 -11.93 12.21
C PRO A 268 2.91 -12.29 12.52
N ARG A 269 2.26 -11.63 13.49
CA ARG A 269 0.81 -11.78 13.76
C ARG A 269 -0.04 -10.68 13.11
N ALA A 270 0.56 -9.79 12.32
CA ALA A 270 -0.16 -8.80 11.53
C ALA A 270 -1.09 -9.47 10.52
N ARG A 271 -2.16 -8.77 10.12
CA ARG A 271 -3.14 -9.29 9.14
C ARG A 271 -2.92 -8.77 7.72
N PHE A 272 -1.88 -7.95 7.55
CA PHE A 272 -1.54 -7.19 6.35
C PHE A 272 -0.02 -7.14 6.27
N SER A 273 0.53 -7.16 5.04
CA SER A 273 1.96 -6.93 4.83
C SER A 273 2.36 -5.51 5.25
N TYR A 274 1.48 -4.52 5.03
CA TYR A 274 1.55 -3.18 5.62
C TYR A 274 0.15 -2.61 5.94
N HIS A 275 0.01 -1.93 7.07
CA HIS A 275 -1.12 -1.03 7.34
C HIS A 275 -0.92 0.32 6.61
N HIS A 276 -1.19 0.32 5.31
CA HIS A 276 -0.88 1.44 4.43
C HIS A 276 -2.00 2.51 4.36
N ALA A 277 -3.17 2.29 4.99
CA ALA A 277 -4.28 3.23 5.03
C ALA A 277 -3.92 4.59 5.66
N LYS A 278 -4.52 5.67 5.11
CA LYS A 278 -4.28 7.07 5.50
C LYS A 278 -5.63 7.79 5.58
N TYR A 279 -6.23 7.79 6.77
CA TYR A 279 -7.51 8.45 6.99
C TYR A 279 -7.68 8.90 8.44
N ALA A 280 -8.60 9.82 8.66
CA ALA A 280 -9.09 10.12 9.99
C ALA A 280 -10.61 10.28 9.99
N VAL A 281 -11.25 9.87 11.09
CA VAL A 281 -12.68 10.07 11.36
C VAL A 281 -12.78 11.08 12.51
N ALA A 282 -13.50 12.16 12.26
CA ALA A 282 -13.82 13.23 13.21
C ALA A 282 -15.35 13.31 13.30
N ASP A 283 -15.92 12.74 14.36
CA ASP A 283 -17.37 12.59 14.53
C ASP A 283 -18.07 11.97 13.31
N ASP A 284 -18.89 12.76 12.60
CA ASP A 284 -19.65 12.37 11.40
C ASP A 284 -18.93 12.74 10.09
N SER A 285 -17.71 13.25 10.17
CA SER A 285 -16.85 13.58 9.01
C SER A 285 -15.68 12.61 8.92
N ALA A 286 -15.20 12.35 7.71
CA ALA A 286 -13.96 11.59 7.50
C ALA A 286 -13.09 12.20 6.41
N VAL A 287 -11.78 12.23 6.63
CA VAL A 287 -10.78 12.63 5.62
C VAL A 287 -9.95 11.43 5.18
N VAL A 288 -9.81 11.23 3.87
CA VAL A 288 -9.00 10.17 3.25
C VAL A 288 -7.94 10.82 2.37
N LEU A 289 -6.70 10.31 2.43
CA LEU A 289 -5.52 10.89 1.80
C LEU A 289 -4.75 9.86 0.94
N THR A 290 -4.12 10.34 -0.13
CA THR A 290 -3.04 9.60 -0.81
C THR A 290 -1.71 9.67 -0.03
N GLU A 291 -1.58 10.70 0.81
CA GLU A 291 -0.37 11.06 1.54
C GLU A 291 -0.31 10.54 2.97
N ASN A 292 0.91 10.34 3.46
CA ASN A 292 1.15 10.01 4.87
C ASN A 292 0.96 11.26 5.77
N TRP A 293 0.77 11.05 7.07
CA TRP A 293 0.66 12.10 8.09
C TRP A 293 2.03 12.72 8.45
N LYS A 294 2.77 13.18 7.44
CA LYS A 294 4.08 13.83 7.52
C LYS A 294 4.05 15.21 6.84
N PRO A 295 5.07 16.08 7.00
CA PRO A 295 4.98 17.46 6.52
C PRO A 295 4.88 17.58 4.99
N SER A 296 5.39 16.59 4.23
CA SER A 296 5.24 16.58 2.76
C SER A 296 3.77 16.55 2.30
N GLY A 297 2.88 15.95 3.10
CA GLY A 297 1.44 15.80 2.80
C GLY A 297 0.48 16.47 3.78
N THR A 298 0.96 17.07 4.87
CA THR A 298 0.10 17.79 5.85
C THR A 298 0.65 19.16 6.26
N GLY A 299 1.79 19.55 5.68
CA GLY A 299 2.39 20.88 5.79
C GLY A 299 2.70 21.51 4.43
N GLY A 300 2.29 20.88 3.31
CA GLY A 300 2.50 21.39 1.96
C GLY A 300 3.95 21.40 1.50
N ARG A 301 4.81 20.47 2.00
CA ARG A 301 6.27 20.59 1.86
C ARG A 301 6.96 19.72 0.80
N ASP A 302 6.26 18.90 0.03
CA ASP A 302 6.87 18.16 -1.11
C ASP A 302 5.82 17.51 -2.03
N SER A 303 4.86 16.77 -1.51
CA SER A 303 4.13 15.80 -2.33
C SER A 303 2.92 16.41 -3.03
N ARG A 304 2.82 16.23 -4.37
CA ARG A 304 1.55 16.31 -5.09
C ARG A 304 0.71 15.10 -4.71
N GLY A 305 -0.24 15.32 -3.81
CA GLY A 305 -1.15 14.31 -3.27
C GLY A 305 -2.61 14.75 -3.45
N TRP A 306 -3.54 13.79 -3.39
CA TRP A 306 -4.98 14.08 -3.40
C TRP A 306 -5.57 13.73 -2.03
N GLY A 307 -6.64 14.42 -1.67
CA GLY A 307 -7.43 14.09 -0.50
C GLY A 307 -8.87 14.55 -0.63
N VAL A 308 -9.75 13.92 0.14
CA VAL A 308 -11.16 14.32 0.24
C VAL A 308 -11.59 14.27 1.71
N ARG A 309 -12.34 15.27 2.14
CA ARG A 309 -13.11 15.26 3.40
C ARG A 309 -14.56 15.02 3.04
N VAL A 310 -15.21 14.00 3.59
CA VAL A 310 -16.62 13.67 3.35
C VAL A 310 -17.42 13.92 4.61
N ASP A 311 -18.51 14.68 4.49
CA ASP A 311 -19.42 15.03 5.58
C ASP A 311 -20.61 14.06 5.53
N SER A 312 -20.45 12.90 6.17
CA SER A 312 -21.42 11.81 6.16
C SER A 312 -21.17 10.85 7.31
N ALA A 313 -22.09 10.83 8.29
CA ALA A 313 -22.07 9.91 9.41
C ALA A 313 -21.91 8.45 8.96
N ARG A 314 -22.54 8.06 7.84
CA ARG A 314 -22.47 6.69 7.30
C ARG A 314 -21.09 6.36 6.70
N THR A 315 -20.39 7.32 6.11
CA THR A 315 -19.00 7.17 5.66
C THR A 315 -18.04 7.13 6.85
N ALA A 316 -18.25 8.03 7.82
CA ALA A 316 -17.48 8.08 9.06
C ALA A 316 -17.61 6.78 9.88
N ASP A 317 -18.82 6.21 10.01
CA ASP A 317 -19.06 4.96 10.73
C ASP A 317 -18.47 3.73 10.04
N GLU A 318 -18.49 3.65 8.71
CA GLU A 318 -17.83 2.55 8.00
C GLU A 318 -16.30 2.59 8.20
N LEU A 319 -15.70 3.79 8.15
CA LEU A 319 -14.27 3.98 8.44
C LEU A 319 -13.94 3.76 9.93
N ALA A 320 -14.83 4.12 10.86
CA ALA A 320 -14.68 3.81 12.28
C ALA A 320 -14.82 2.29 12.56
N SER A 321 -15.69 1.60 11.83
CA SER A 321 -15.86 0.14 11.84
C SER A 321 -14.62 -0.57 11.29
N MET A 322 -13.99 -0.03 10.24
CA MET A 322 -12.68 -0.46 9.76
C MET A 322 -11.60 -0.23 10.83
N PHE A 323 -11.50 0.98 11.40
CA PHE A 323 -10.53 1.30 12.45
C PHE A 323 -10.63 0.34 13.65
N ALA A 324 -11.84 0.07 14.14
CA ALA A 324 -12.07 -0.84 15.27
C ALA A 324 -11.67 -2.29 14.94
N ALA A 325 -11.98 -2.76 13.72
CA ALA A 325 -11.56 -4.08 13.26
C ALA A 325 -10.03 -4.19 13.13
N ASP A 326 -9.38 -3.17 12.55
CA ASP A 326 -7.94 -3.17 12.31
C ASP A 326 -7.13 -3.00 13.60
N ALA A 327 -7.61 -2.20 14.57
CA ALA A 327 -6.99 -1.98 15.87
C ALA A 327 -7.21 -3.10 16.91
N SER A 328 -7.91 -4.19 16.57
CA SER A 328 -8.20 -5.34 17.48
C SER A 328 -7.49 -6.64 17.10
N GLY A 329 -6.48 -6.58 16.22
CA GLY A 329 -5.76 -7.76 15.73
C GLY A 329 -4.69 -8.29 16.70
N ARG A 330 -4.27 -9.55 16.50
CA ARG A 330 -3.18 -10.17 17.30
C ARG A 330 -1.79 -9.62 16.98
N GLY A 331 -1.59 -9.02 15.81
CA GLY A 331 -0.43 -8.20 15.47
C GLY A 331 -0.62 -6.72 15.77
N VAL A 332 -1.51 -6.36 16.71
CA VAL A 332 -1.66 -4.98 17.18
C VAL A 332 -1.10 -4.89 18.60
N VAL A 333 -0.14 -3.99 18.79
CA VAL A 333 0.53 -3.75 20.07
C VAL A 333 0.46 -2.27 20.45
N ARG A 334 0.65 -1.96 21.73
CA ARG A 334 0.80 -0.57 22.20
C ARG A 334 2.14 0.01 21.76
N TRP A 335 2.17 1.30 21.43
CA TRP A 335 3.40 1.99 21.01
C TRP A 335 4.53 1.84 22.04
N GLU A 336 4.21 2.01 23.32
CA GLU A 336 5.13 1.90 24.47
C GLU A 336 5.87 0.55 24.49
N SER A 337 5.11 -0.53 24.25
CA SER A 337 5.67 -1.88 24.15
C SER A 337 6.44 -2.08 22.84
N TYR A 338 5.96 -1.51 21.73
CA TYR A 338 6.59 -1.63 20.41
C TYR A 338 7.95 -0.95 20.36
N ARG A 339 8.06 0.29 20.89
CA ARG A 339 9.23 1.17 20.79
C ARG A 339 10.36 0.83 21.76
N THR A 340 10.15 -0.14 22.66
CA THR A 340 11.15 -0.56 23.64
C THR A 340 12.26 -1.35 22.94
N GLY A 341 13.51 -0.89 23.06
CA GLY A 341 14.68 -1.55 22.47
C GLY A 341 14.77 -1.50 20.95
N ARG A 342 14.00 -0.63 20.27
CA ARG A 342 14.08 -0.41 18.81
C ARG A 342 14.91 0.80 18.47
N GLU A 343 15.62 0.70 17.35
CA GLU A 343 16.27 1.82 16.68
C GLU A 343 15.33 2.48 15.67
N PHE A 344 15.56 3.77 15.41
CA PHE A 344 14.77 4.59 14.49
C PHE A 344 15.70 5.33 13.53
N VAL A 345 15.23 5.55 12.30
CA VAL A 345 16.06 6.11 11.24
C VAL A 345 16.01 7.64 11.26
N ALA A 346 17.16 8.31 11.12
CA ALA A 346 17.17 9.75 10.92
C ALA A 346 16.55 10.09 9.54
N ASP A 347 15.53 10.94 9.54
CA ASP A 347 14.89 11.47 8.33
C ASP A 347 14.98 13.00 8.35
N ALA A 348 15.32 13.60 7.22
CA ALA A 348 15.45 15.05 7.12
C ALA A 348 14.05 15.69 7.08
N PRO A 349 13.76 16.72 7.89
CA PRO A 349 12.50 17.45 7.74
C PRO A 349 12.48 18.12 6.36
N PRO A 350 11.47 17.89 5.51
CA PRO A 350 11.35 18.67 4.29
C PRO A 350 11.10 20.12 4.69
N ASP A 351 11.79 21.05 4.03
CA ASP A 351 11.83 22.48 4.33
C ASP A 351 11.30 23.35 3.17
N ALA A 352 11.00 22.74 2.02
CA ALA A 352 10.39 23.40 0.88
C ALA A 352 8.97 23.92 1.17
N THR A 353 8.57 24.92 0.39
CA THR A 353 7.22 25.51 0.34
C THR A 353 6.86 25.70 -1.12
N TYR A 354 5.60 25.48 -1.47
CA TYR A 354 5.10 25.48 -2.85
C TYR A 354 3.95 26.49 -3.02
N PRO A 355 3.71 27.00 -4.24
CA PRO A 355 2.60 27.89 -4.51
C PRO A 355 1.25 27.17 -4.41
N GLU A 356 0.28 27.80 -3.77
CA GLU A 356 -1.12 27.34 -3.76
C GLU A 356 -1.78 27.77 -5.09
N ARG A 357 -2.04 26.81 -5.97
CA ARG A 357 -2.70 27.00 -7.28
C ARG A 357 -4.13 26.47 -7.31
N PHE A 358 -4.42 25.45 -6.51
CA PHE A 358 -5.72 24.79 -6.42
C PHE A 358 -6.28 24.94 -5.01
N ALA A 359 -7.24 25.86 -4.85
CA ALA A 359 -8.03 25.94 -3.63
C ALA A 359 -8.79 24.62 -3.39
N PRO A 360 -9.11 24.28 -2.13
CA PRO A 360 -10.09 23.23 -1.85
C PRO A 360 -11.48 23.68 -2.28
N GLU A 361 -12.29 22.76 -2.81
CA GLU A 361 -13.65 23.06 -3.27
C GLU A 361 -14.69 22.17 -2.56
N SER A 362 -15.81 22.76 -2.17
CA SER A 362 -16.99 22.02 -1.73
C SER A 362 -17.68 21.42 -2.95
N VAL A 363 -17.95 20.12 -2.90
CA VAL A 363 -18.50 19.33 -4.01
C VAL A 363 -19.55 18.34 -3.50
N ARG A 364 -20.54 18.03 -4.33
CA ARG A 364 -21.60 17.06 -4.05
C ARG A 364 -21.34 15.72 -4.74
N ALA A 365 -21.07 14.68 -3.96
CA ALA A 365 -20.96 13.32 -4.48
C ALA A 365 -22.34 12.63 -4.47
N THR A 366 -22.83 12.19 -5.63
CA THR A 366 -24.12 11.50 -5.78
C THR A 366 -24.13 10.09 -5.17
N GLU A 367 -22.95 9.49 -4.99
CA GLU A 367 -22.72 8.29 -4.19
C GLU A 367 -21.26 8.31 -3.69
N VAL A 368 -21.03 7.83 -2.47
CA VAL A 368 -19.69 7.60 -1.92
C VAL A 368 -19.54 6.13 -1.60
N ARG A 369 -18.62 5.44 -2.26
CA ARG A 369 -18.32 4.03 -1.98
C ARG A 369 -17.00 3.91 -1.22
N VAL A 370 -17.07 3.29 -0.04
CA VAL A 370 -15.88 2.93 0.75
C VAL A 370 -15.36 1.59 0.26
N LEU A 371 -14.09 1.59 -0.14
CA LEU A 371 -13.37 0.46 -0.70
C LEU A 371 -12.13 0.15 0.14
N THR A 372 -11.83 -1.14 0.35
CA THR A 372 -10.69 -1.58 1.17
C THR A 372 -9.96 -2.78 0.58
N THR A 373 -8.68 -2.93 0.95
CA THR A 373 -7.88 -4.14 0.67
C THR A 373 -7.37 -4.73 1.99
N PRO A 374 -7.06 -6.04 2.08
CA PRO A 374 -7.43 -7.08 1.13
C PRO A 374 -8.95 -7.24 1.06
N GLY A 375 -9.47 -7.53 -0.13
CA GLY A 375 -10.91 -7.65 -0.36
C GLY A 375 -11.29 -7.08 -1.72
N ASN A 376 -11.85 -5.88 -1.72
CA ASN A 376 -12.60 -5.35 -2.86
C ASN A 376 -11.87 -4.28 -3.69
N ALA A 377 -11.09 -3.37 -3.09
CA ALA A 377 -10.74 -2.11 -3.79
C ALA A 377 -9.97 -2.31 -5.11
N GLY A 378 -9.09 -3.32 -5.17
CA GLY A 378 -8.36 -3.62 -6.40
C GLY A 378 -9.26 -4.08 -7.55
N GLU A 379 -10.25 -4.92 -7.26
CA GLU A 379 -11.22 -5.42 -8.25
C GLU A 379 -12.25 -4.33 -8.62
N GLU A 380 -12.70 -3.54 -7.65
CA GLU A 380 -13.64 -2.42 -7.86
C GLU A 380 -13.03 -1.32 -8.75
N VAL A 381 -11.77 -0.92 -8.49
CA VAL A 381 -11.05 0.06 -9.32
C VAL A 381 -10.83 -0.46 -10.74
N ILE A 382 -10.45 -1.74 -10.89
CA ILE A 382 -10.35 -2.37 -12.22
C ILE A 382 -11.71 -2.38 -12.91
N ARG A 383 -12.80 -2.71 -12.20
CA ARG A 383 -14.16 -2.72 -12.77
C ARG A 383 -14.63 -1.32 -13.19
N ARG A 384 -14.24 -0.25 -12.48
CA ARG A 384 -14.50 1.13 -12.91
C ARG A 384 -13.73 1.50 -14.18
N VAL A 385 -12.47 1.05 -14.32
CA VAL A 385 -11.69 1.21 -15.56
C VAL A 385 -12.26 0.38 -16.73
N ASP A 386 -12.67 -0.87 -16.47
CA ASP A 386 -13.29 -1.74 -17.47
C ASP A 386 -14.69 -1.28 -17.88
N GLY A 387 -15.37 -0.51 -17.03
CA GLY A 387 -16.66 0.13 -17.32
C GLY A 387 -16.58 1.50 -17.97
N ALA A 388 -15.39 2.04 -18.22
CA ALA A 388 -15.23 3.38 -18.79
C ALA A 388 -15.65 3.45 -20.27
N GLU A 389 -16.23 4.60 -20.67
CA GLU A 389 -16.80 4.84 -22.00
C GLU A 389 -16.11 5.96 -22.80
N GLU A 390 -15.63 7.04 -22.16
CA GLU A 390 -15.05 8.22 -22.82
C GLU A 390 -13.57 8.42 -22.50
N ARG A 391 -13.24 8.62 -21.22
CA ARG A 391 -11.92 9.11 -20.81
C ARG A 391 -11.50 8.62 -19.41
N ILE A 392 -10.27 8.15 -19.29
CA ILE A 392 -9.62 7.80 -18.03
C ILE A 392 -8.38 8.68 -17.83
N ALA A 393 -8.30 9.32 -16.66
CA ALA A 393 -7.13 10.08 -16.22
C ALA A 393 -6.60 9.49 -14.89
N VAL A 394 -5.42 8.87 -14.90
CA VAL A 394 -4.81 8.22 -13.71
C VAL A 394 -3.56 8.96 -13.28
N VAL A 395 -3.47 9.30 -11.98
CA VAL A 395 -2.23 9.74 -11.34
C VAL A 395 -1.80 8.71 -10.29
N THR A 396 -0.58 8.20 -10.41
CA THR A 396 -0.04 7.17 -9.50
C THR A 396 1.48 7.34 -9.36
N PRO A 397 2.12 6.96 -8.23
CA PRO A 397 3.57 7.08 -8.11
C PRO A 397 4.29 6.22 -9.16
N ARG A 398 3.78 5.00 -9.34
CA ARG A 398 4.21 3.98 -10.29
C ARG A 398 3.05 3.02 -10.60
N ILE A 399 3.20 2.26 -11.68
CA ILE A 399 2.33 1.14 -12.06
C ILE A 399 3.22 0.07 -12.69
N ASP A 400 2.80 -1.19 -12.63
CA ASP A 400 3.48 -2.28 -13.32
C ASP A 400 2.97 -2.36 -14.78
N PRO A 401 3.83 -2.26 -15.82
CA PRO A 401 3.41 -2.33 -17.22
C PRO A 401 2.85 -3.70 -17.63
N ASP A 402 3.20 -4.77 -16.91
CA ASP A 402 2.68 -6.13 -17.14
C ASP A 402 1.58 -6.50 -16.12
N GLY A 403 1.33 -5.62 -15.13
CA GLY A 403 0.35 -5.82 -14.07
C GLY A 403 -1.10 -5.57 -14.48
N ARG A 404 -2.02 -6.17 -13.73
CA ARG A 404 -3.47 -6.17 -14.04
C ARG A 404 -4.12 -4.79 -14.16
N PHE A 405 -3.59 -3.77 -13.47
CA PHE A 405 -4.08 -2.40 -13.56
C PHE A 405 -3.72 -1.74 -14.90
N PHE A 406 -2.49 -1.93 -15.38
CA PHE A 406 -2.10 -1.45 -16.71
C PHE A 406 -2.84 -2.22 -17.80
N ALA A 407 -2.99 -3.54 -17.64
CA ALA A 407 -3.81 -4.35 -18.54
C ALA A 407 -5.29 -3.87 -18.63
N ALA A 408 -5.88 -3.37 -17.54
CA ALA A 408 -7.21 -2.77 -17.56
C ALA A 408 -7.25 -1.45 -18.35
N LEU A 409 -6.22 -0.61 -18.21
CA LEU A 409 -6.07 0.62 -19.01
C LEU A 409 -5.90 0.30 -20.50
N VAL A 410 -5.17 -0.76 -20.86
CA VAL A 410 -5.06 -1.23 -22.24
C VAL A 410 -6.41 -1.71 -22.76
N ARG A 411 -7.15 -2.53 -22.00
CA ARG A 411 -8.52 -2.96 -22.38
C ARG A 411 -9.48 -1.79 -22.58
N ALA A 412 -9.33 -0.69 -21.84
CA ALA A 412 -10.12 0.51 -22.07
C ALA A 412 -9.73 1.22 -23.38
N ALA A 413 -8.44 1.37 -23.65
CA ALA A 413 -7.95 1.94 -24.90
C ALA A 413 -8.34 1.08 -26.13
N GLU A 414 -8.36 -0.26 -26.01
CA GLU A 414 -8.88 -1.17 -27.04
C GLU A 414 -10.37 -0.95 -27.37
N ARG A 415 -11.17 -0.43 -26.44
CA ARG A 415 -12.56 0.01 -26.67
C ARG A 415 -12.67 1.43 -27.24
N GLY A 416 -11.56 2.16 -27.35
CA GLY A 416 -11.52 3.54 -27.85
C GLY A 416 -11.49 4.64 -26.79
N VAL A 417 -11.49 4.29 -25.49
CA VAL A 417 -11.46 5.24 -24.36
C VAL A 417 -10.13 6.00 -24.32
N GLU A 418 -10.14 7.33 -24.20
CA GLU A 418 -8.89 8.11 -24.09
C GLU A 418 -8.25 7.90 -22.71
N VAL A 419 -7.04 7.32 -22.66
CA VAL A 419 -6.32 7.03 -21.42
C VAL A 419 -5.10 7.92 -21.26
N HIS A 420 -5.08 8.73 -20.21
CA HIS A 420 -3.92 9.53 -19.78
C HIS A 420 -3.40 9.07 -18.42
N LEU A 421 -2.12 8.69 -18.36
CA LEU A 421 -1.44 8.15 -17.17
C LEU A 421 -0.27 9.05 -16.74
N LEU A 422 -0.40 9.74 -15.61
CA LEU A 422 0.66 10.56 -15.02
C LEU A 422 1.40 9.81 -13.91
N LEU A 423 2.71 9.66 -14.08
CA LEU A 423 3.62 8.93 -13.20
C LEU A 423 4.54 9.86 -12.42
N SER A 424 5.09 9.39 -11.29
CA SER A 424 6.00 10.20 -10.50
C SER A 424 7.37 10.40 -11.11
N ASN A 425 7.90 11.60 -10.86
CA ASN A 425 9.26 12.05 -11.12
C ASN A 425 10.25 11.73 -9.98
N ALA A 426 9.85 10.88 -9.02
CA ALA A 426 10.75 10.40 -7.98
C ALA A 426 11.90 9.58 -8.59
N TRP A 427 13.14 9.92 -8.26
CA TRP A 427 14.34 9.30 -8.84
C TRP A 427 14.39 7.78 -8.68
N TYR A 428 13.84 7.24 -7.58
CA TYR A 428 13.80 5.81 -7.30
C TYR A 428 12.71 5.05 -8.09
N ASP A 429 11.73 5.76 -8.65
CA ASP A 429 10.70 5.17 -9.54
C ASP A 429 11.07 5.34 -11.03
N GLU A 430 12.04 6.21 -11.35
CA GLU A 430 12.27 6.77 -12.70
C GLU A 430 12.48 5.69 -13.77
N GLU A 431 13.30 4.67 -13.50
CA GLU A 431 13.55 3.59 -14.46
C GLU A 431 12.28 2.79 -14.77
N SER A 432 11.54 2.40 -13.73
CA SER A 432 10.27 1.66 -13.91
C SER A 432 9.21 2.51 -14.63
N ASN A 433 9.13 3.80 -14.31
CA ASN A 433 8.20 4.71 -14.97
C ASN A 433 8.58 5.00 -16.43
N ARG A 434 9.88 5.02 -16.79
CA ARG A 434 10.32 5.09 -18.19
C ARG A 434 9.88 3.87 -19.00
N ALA A 435 9.91 2.67 -18.42
CA ALA A 435 9.40 1.46 -19.08
C ALA A 435 7.89 1.56 -19.37
N VAL A 436 7.09 2.03 -18.40
CA VAL A 436 5.64 2.27 -18.60
C VAL A 436 5.39 3.33 -19.69
N VAL A 437 6.18 4.41 -19.73
CA VAL A 437 6.07 5.44 -20.79
C VAL A 437 6.41 4.87 -22.16
N ALA A 438 7.48 4.06 -22.28
CA ALA A 438 7.82 3.38 -23.52
C ALA A 438 6.71 2.42 -23.98
N ARG A 439 6.18 1.59 -23.07
CA ARG A 439 5.09 0.65 -23.37
C ARG A 439 3.81 1.35 -23.81
N ALA A 440 3.40 2.41 -23.12
CA ALA A 440 2.25 3.22 -23.52
C ALA A 440 2.45 3.91 -24.87
N ARG A 441 3.68 4.35 -25.18
CA ARG A 441 4.04 4.94 -26.47
C ARG A 441 3.93 3.93 -27.62
N GLU A 442 4.46 2.71 -27.46
CA GLU A 442 4.33 1.64 -28.46
C GLU A 442 2.86 1.37 -28.79
N LEU A 443 2.02 1.27 -27.76
CA LEU A 443 0.58 1.06 -27.91
C LEU A 443 -0.11 2.24 -28.61
N ASN A 444 0.34 3.47 -28.38
CA ASN A 444 -0.15 4.66 -29.09
C ASN A 444 0.27 4.70 -30.55
N GLU A 445 1.52 4.30 -30.84
CA GLU A 445 2.04 4.18 -32.20
C GLU A 445 1.36 3.03 -32.97
N SER A 446 0.84 2.00 -32.29
CA SER A 446 -0.07 1.00 -32.88
C SER A 446 -1.55 1.41 -32.95
N GLY A 447 -1.89 2.65 -32.57
CA GLY A 447 -3.23 3.23 -32.74
C GLY A 447 -4.17 3.18 -31.53
N LEU A 448 -3.73 2.68 -30.37
CA LEU A 448 -4.55 2.71 -29.15
C LEU A 448 -4.49 4.10 -28.48
N PRO A 449 -5.61 4.70 -28.04
CA PRO A 449 -5.66 6.03 -27.42
C PRO A 449 -5.13 6.09 -25.97
N ILE A 450 -4.03 5.37 -25.67
CA ILE A 450 -3.33 5.41 -24.38
C ILE A 450 -2.05 6.24 -24.46
N ARG A 451 -1.81 7.12 -23.47
CA ARG A 451 -0.56 7.88 -23.33
C ARG A 451 -0.13 7.94 -21.88
N SER A 452 1.18 7.93 -21.65
CA SER A 452 1.78 8.08 -20.32
C SER A 452 2.84 9.18 -20.29
N ARG A 453 3.00 9.84 -19.14
CA ARG A 453 4.02 10.88 -18.90
C ARG A 453 4.58 10.75 -17.48
N ILE A 454 5.87 11.04 -17.32
CA ILE A 454 6.46 11.34 -16.02
C ILE A 454 6.22 12.83 -15.72
N ALA A 455 5.79 13.15 -14.50
CA ALA A 455 5.48 14.50 -14.08
C ALA A 455 6.67 15.48 -14.20
N ARG A 456 6.39 16.75 -14.46
CA ARG A 456 7.39 17.84 -14.45
C ARG A 456 6.83 19.04 -13.67
N PRO A 457 6.93 19.05 -12.33
CA PRO A 457 6.22 20.03 -11.51
C PRO A 457 6.66 21.48 -11.69
N SER A 458 7.86 21.73 -12.23
CA SER A 458 8.35 23.09 -12.53
C SER A 458 8.27 24.09 -11.36
N GLY A 459 8.35 23.61 -10.11
CA GLY A 459 8.26 24.41 -8.89
C GLY A 459 6.90 24.39 -8.19
N ASP A 460 5.92 23.61 -8.66
CA ASP A 460 4.58 23.51 -8.05
C ASP A 460 4.45 22.43 -6.98
N PHE A 461 5.34 21.44 -7.01
CA PHE A 461 5.52 20.39 -6.01
C PHE A 461 6.89 19.73 -6.21
N GLY A 462 7.32 18.86 -5.29
CA GLY A 462 8.57 18.11 -5.38
C GLY A 462 8.40 16.82 -6.20
N LYS A 463 7.39 16.01 -5.85
CA LYS A 463 7.04 14.79 -6.60
C LYS A 463 5.56 14.42 -6.54
N VAL A 464 5.07 13.70 -7.55
CA VAL A 464 3.77 13.02 -7.45
C VAL A 464 3.84 11.91 -6.41
N HIS A 465 2.89 11.90 -5.51
CA HIS A 465 2.59 10.76 -4.64
C HIS A 465 1.07 10.52 -4.52
N ALA A 466 0.25 11.29 -5.25
CA ALA A 466 -1.16 11.00 -5.50
C ALA A 466 -1.37 9.60 -6.09
N LYS A 467 -2.46 8.95 -5.68
CA LYS A 467 -2.93 7.64 -6.10
C LYS A 467 -4.42 7.78 -6.35
N GLY A 468 -4.78 8.14 -7.57
CA GLY A 468 -6.15 8.50 -7.90
C GLY A 468 -6.43 8.43 -9.38
N ALA A 469 -7.71 8.42 -9.71
CA ALA A 469 -8.18 8.42 -11.08
C ALA A 469 -9.44 9.25 -11.22
N VAL A 470 -9.66 9.81 -12.40
CA VAL A 470 -10.95 10.29 -12.86
C VAL A 470 -11.39 9.43 -14.04
N VAL A 471 -12.64 9.00 -14.05
CA VAL A 471 -13.25 8.19 -15.12
C VAL A 471 -14.50 8.89 -15.62
N ASP A 472 -14.55 9.11 -16.93
CA ASP A 472 -15.62 9.70 -17.74
C ASP A 472 -16.14 11.08 -17.28
N GLY A 473 -15.37 11.77 -16.44
CA GLY A 473 -15.84 13.02 -15.80
C GLY A 473 -16.96 12.82 -14.78
N GLU A 474 -17.36 11.57 -14.51
CA GLU A 474 -18.43 11.21 -13.57
C GLU A 474 -17.92 10.66 -12.24
N TYR A 475 -16.68 10.12 -12.20
CA TYR A 475 -16.17 9.41 -11.03
C TYR A 475 -14.75 9.84 -10.65
N ALA A 476 -14.54 10.07 -9.36
CA ALA A 476 -13.21 10.28 -8.78
C ALA A 476 -12.84 9.16 -7.80
N VAL A 477 -11.66 8.58 -7.97
CA VAL A 477 -11.06 7.57 -7.08
C VAL A 477 -9.93 8.23 -6.30
N VAL A 478 -10.01 8.24 -4.96
CA VAL A 478 -9.04 8.88 -4.06
C VAL A 478 -8.70 7.95 -2.91
N GLY A 479 -7.42 7.64 -2.68
CA GLY A 479 -7.04 6.81 -1.53
C GLY A 479 -5.58 6.41 -1.43
N SER A 480 -5.31 5.43 -0.58
CA SER A 480 -3.95 4.97 -0.28
C SER A 480 -3.43 3.86 -1.22
N LEU A 481 -4.32 3.24 -2.01
CA LEU A 481 -4.02 2.11 -2.89
C LEU A 481 -3.01 2.46 -3.99
N ASN A 482 -1.81 1.90 -3.91
CA ASN A 482 -0.91 1.85 -5.06
C ASN A 482 -1.45 0.87 -6.12
N TRP A 483 -1.32 1.19 -7.40
CA TRP A 483 -1.83 0.36 -8.50
C TRP A 483 -0.87 -0.80 -8.82
N ASN A 484 -0.72 -1.72 -7.86
CA ASN A 484 0.02 -2.99 -7.99
C ASN A 484 -0.67 -4.11 -7.19
N ASP A 485 -0.34 -5.37 -7.49
CA ASP A 485 -1.01 -6.51 -6.89
C ASP A 485 -0.85 -6.58 -5.36
N HIS A 486 0.38 -6.44 -4.85
CA HIS A 486 0.67 -6.52 -3.40
C HIS A 486 -0.18 -5.53 -2.57
N ALA A 487 -0.27 -4.27 -2.99
CA ALA A 487 -1.13 -3.28 -2.35
C ALA A 487 -2.62 -3.64 -2.42
N ALA A 488 -3.03 -4.29 -3.51
CA ALA A 488 -4.40 -4.70 -3.76
C ALA A 488 -4.80 -6.01 -3.06
N THR A 489 -3.86 -6.90 -2.72
CA THR A 489 -4.13 -8.24 -2.16
C THR A 489 -3.64 -8.47 -0.73
N GLU A 490 -2.67 -7.69 -0.23
CA GLU A 490 -2.00 -7.93 1.05
C GLU A 490 -1.93 -6.73 1.99
N ASN A 491 -1.78 -5.50 1.47
CA ASN A 491 -1.82 -4.30 2.31
C ASN A 491 -3.24 -4.05 2.85
N ARG A 492 -3.34 -3.31 3.95
CA ARG A 492 -4.57 -2.59 4.32
C ARG A 492 -4.57 -1.22 3.65
N GLU A 493 -5.28 -1.09 2.54
CA GLU A 493 -5.55 0.19 1.87
C GLU A 493 -6.99 0.65 2.12
N VAL A 494 -7.21 1.96 1.98
CA VAL A 494 -8.54 2.59 1.94
C VAL A 494 -8.65 3.45 0.69
N VAL A 495 -9.79 3.37 0.01
CA VAL A 495 -10.12 4.17 -1.18
C VAL A 495 -11.56 4.64 -1.04
N LEU A 496 -11.81 5.90 -1.38
CA LEU A 496 -13.15 6.40 -1.65
C LEU A 496 -13.32 6.55 -3.15
N GLU A 497 -14.39 5.96 -3.67
CA GLU A 497 -14.90 6.23 -5.00
C GLU A 497 -16.09 7.18 -4.85
N LEU A 498 -16.00 8.35 -5.47
CA LEU A 498 -16.99 9.40 -5.46
C LEU A 498 -17.65 9.43 -6.85
N ALA A 499 -18.98 9.30 -6.90
CA ALA A 499 -19.75 9.56 -8.11
C ALA A 499 -20.24 11.01 -8.11
N GLY A 500 -20.35 11.62 -9.29
CA GLY A 500 -20.81 12.99 -9.51
C GLY A 500 -19.79 13.82 -10.30
N GLU A 501 -20.31 14.71 -11.17
CA GLU A 501 -19.52 15.61 -12.01
C GLU A 501 -18.63 16.55 -11.18
N GLU A 502 -19.11 17.08 -10.06
CA GLU A 502 -18.39 18.06 -9.24
C GLU A 502 -17.03 17.55 -8.69
N PRO A 503 -16.95 16.41 -7.95
CA PRO A 503 -15.67 15.86 -7.51
C PRO A 503 -14.77 15.45 -8.69
N ALA A 504 -15.34 14.84 -9.74
CA ALA A 504 -14.58 14.42 -10.91
C ALA A 504 -13.97 15.60 -11.67
N ALA A 505 -14.73 16.68 -11.89
CA ALA A 505 -14.26 17.91 -12.51
C ALA A 505 -13.16 18.59 -11.70
N TYR A 506 -13.22 18.56 -10.35
CA TYR A 506 -12.14 19.08 -9.51
C TYR A 506 -10.81 18.39 -9.79
N TYR A 507 -10.77 17.06 -9.62
CA TYR A 507 -9.53 16.30 -9.79
C TYR A 507 -9.05 16.27 -11.26
N LEU A 508 -9.97 16.31 -12.23
CA LEU A 508 -9.62 16.38 -13.65
C LEU A 508 -8.96 17.71 -14.02
N ARG A 509 -9.40 18.84 -13.45
CA ARG A 509 -8.72 20.15 -13.65
C ARG A 509 -7.28 20.12 -13.13
N VAL A 510 -7.06 19.54 -11.94
CA VAL A 510 -5.70 19.38 -11.39
C VAL A 510 -4.86 18.45 -12.27
N PHE A 511 -5.41 17.29 -12.61
CA PHE A 511 -4.74 16.32 -13.49
C PHE A 511 -4.33 16.95 -14.82
N ASP A 512 -5.23 17.66 -15.49
CA ASP A 512 -4.95 18.27 -16.80
C ASP A 512 -3.90 19.39 -16.71
N ALA A 513 -3.80 20.09 -15.57
CA ALA A 513 -2.73 21.06 -15.35
C ALA A 513 -1.36 20.36 -15.18
N ASP A 514 -1.27 19.37 -14.30
CA ASP A 514 -0.03 18.61 -14.06
C ASP A 514 0.39 17.84 -15.33
N TRP A 515 -0.57 17.30 -16.09
CA TRP A 515 -0.37 16.62 -17.38
C TRP A 515 0.16 17.55 -18.47
N ARG A 516 -0.37 18.79 -18.57
CA ARG A 516 0.13 19.82 -19.49
C ARG A 516 1.55 20.25 -19.11
N ALA A 517 1.83 20.45 -17.82
CA ALA A 517 3.18 20.77 -17.34
C ALA A 517 4.20 19.67 -17.69
N ALA A 518 3.83 18.39 -17.49
CA ALA A 518 4.64 17.24 -17.90
C ALA A 518 4.91 17.21 -19.43
N GLY A 519 3.92 17.64 -20.22
CA GLY A 519 3.96 17.63 -21.69
C GLY A 519 4.64 18.80 -22.37
N GLY A 520 5.09 19.82 -21.62
CA GLY A 520 5.84 20.93 -22.21
C GLY A 520 7.06 20.41 -22.96
N GLU A 521 7.24 20.88 -24.21
CA GLU A 521 8.49 20.69 -24.92
C GLU A 521 9.64 21.18 -24.04
N GLY A 522 10.76 20.48 -24.12
CA GLY A 522 11.95 20.92 -23.41
C GLY A 522 12.31 22.34 -23.84
N ARG A 523 12.15 23.28 -22.90
CA ARG A 523 13.36 23.98 -22.48
C ARG A 523 14.34 22.89 -22.04
N GLU A 524 15.14 22.42 -23.00
CA GLU A 524 16.49 22.03 -22.65
C GLU A 524 17.02 23.20 -21.81
N GLU A 525 17.38 22.92 -20.56
CA GLU A 525 18.30 23.82 -19.87
C GLU A 525 19.62 23.70 -20.62
N THR A 526 19.73 24.47 -21.71
CA THR A 526 20.92 24.52 -22.55
C THR A 526 22.08 24.77 -21.58
N PRO A 527 23.15 23.95 -21.56
CA PRO A 527 24.12 23.92 -20.45
C PRO A 527 24.98 25.20 -20.25
N TRP A 528 24.57 26.35 -20.80
CA TRP A 528 25.23 27.63 -20.66
C TRP A 528 25.38 28.08 -19.20
N LEU A 529 24.52 27.66 -18.27
CA LEU A 529 24.70 27.95 -16.84
C LEU A 529 25.89 27.18 -16.24
N LEU A 530 26.10 25.91 -16.64
CA LEU A 530 27.29 25.14 -16.25
C LEU A 530 28.57 25.67 -16.95
N VAL A 531 28.46 26.08 -18.22
CA VAL A 531 29.58 26.69 -18.97
C VAL A 531 29.92 28.09 -18.44
N ALA A 532 28.94 28.91 -18.04
CA ALA A 532 29.15 30.20 -17.41
C ALA A 532 29.74 30.06 -16.01
N GLY A 533 29.29 29.07 -15.22
CA GLY A 533 29.90 28.72 -13.94
C GLY A 533 31.36 28.29 -14.09
N ALA A 534 31.68 27.48 -15.12
CA ALA A 534 33.05 27.07 -15.43
C ALA A 534 33.93 28.25 -15.89
N LEU A 535 33.41 29.14 -16.75
CA LEU A 535 34.14 30.32 -17.23
C LEU A 535 34.35 31.38 -16.13
N ALA A 536 33.37 31.60 -15.25
CA ALA A 536 33.53 32.46 -14.08
C ALA A 536 34.61 31.89 -13.12
N SER A 537 34.60 30.57 -12.89
CA SER A 537 35.58 29.88 -12.06
C SER A 537 37.00 29.94 -12.64
N ALA A 538 37.14 29.72 -13.95
CA ALA A 538 38.42 29.83 -14.66
C ALA A 538 38.97 31.26 -14.62
N THR A 539 38.10 32.27 -14.73
CA THR A 539 38.51 33.68 -14.64
C THR A 539 38.97 34.05 -13.22
N LEU A 540 38.26 33.57 -12.19
CA LEU A 540 38.65 33.80 -10.79
C LEU A 540 39.98 33.10 -10.45
N ALA A 541 40.16 31.84 -10.88
CA ALA A 541 41.41 31.10 -10.72
C ALA A 541 42.59 31.79 -11.44
N GLY A 542 42.38 32.27 -12.67
CA GLY A 542 43.40 33.00 -13.43
C GLY A 542 43.83 34.32 -12.79
N VAL A 543 42.91 35.06 -12.15
CA VAL A 543 43.22 36.30 -11.43
C VAL A 543 43.96 36.03 -10.11
N VAL A 544 43.64 34.95 -9.40
CA VAL A 544 44.33 34.55 -8.16
C VAL A 544 45.76 34.04 -8.47
N LEU A 545 45.93 33.18 -9.48
CA LEU A 545 47.25 32.68 -9.89
C LEU A 545 48.21 33.79 -10.36
N LYS A 546 47.70 34.85 -11.00
CA LYS A 546 48.53 35.98 -11.44
C LYS A 546 49.06 36.86 -10.30
N LYS A 547 48.58 36.69 -9.06
CA LYS A 547 49.03 37.44 -7.88
C LYS A 547 50.07 36.73 -7.01
N VAL A 548 50.39 35.46 -7.26
CA VAL A 548 51.22 34.63 -6.36
C VAL A 548 52.62 34.30 -6.93
N VAL A 549 52.93 34.68 -8.18
CA VAL A 549 54.28 34.50 -8.76
C VAL A 549 54.96 35.83 -9.09
N ARG A 550 55.58 36.43 -8.07
CA ARG A 550 56.80 37.24 -8.20
C ARG A 550 57.78 36.82 -7.10
N PHE A 551 59.05 36.69 -7.48
CA PHE A 551 60.10 36.02 -6.72
C PHE A 551 60.73 36.91 -5.64
N GLU A 552 61.09 36.28 -4.52
CA GLU A 552 62.34 36.53 -3.78
C GLU A 552 62.89 35.14 -3.40
N GLY A 553 64.03 34.69 -3.92
CA GLY A 553 64.90 35.26 -4.96
C GLY A 553 65.83 34.20 -5.56
#